data_AF-A0A3G9JGB0-F1
#
_entry.id   AF-A0A3G9JGB0-F1
#
_cell.length_a   1.000
_cell.length_b   1.000
_cell.length_c   1.000
_cell.angle_alpha   90.00
_cell.angle_beta   90.00
_cell.angle_gamma   90.00
#
_symmetry.space_group_name_H-M   'P 1'
#
loop_
_entity.id
_entity.type
_entity.pdbx_description
1 polymer ?
#
loop_
_entity_poly.entity_id
_entity_poly.type
_entity_poly.pdbx_seq_one_letter_code
_entity_poly.pdbx_strand_id
1 'polypeptide(L)' 'MTEHQSNVTSLTALRTWKAIPQSLRDKLVRNVFCGKCKGAVEIVDFNIQQDKNSLILRGKCRICSGPVARVVENE' A
#
# COMPACT_ATOMS: atom_id res chain seq x y z
N MET A 1 -14.91 -11.43 -16.63
CA MET A 1 -15.51 -10.86 -15.41
C MET A 1 -14.51 -9.91 -14.82
N THR A 2 -14.62 -8.61 -15.08
CA THR A 2 -13.70 -7.60 -14.57
C THR A 2 -14.13 -7.20 -13.16
N GLU A 3 -13.38 -7.68 -12.17
CA GLU A 3 -13.51 -7.22 -10.78
C GLU A 3 -13.44 -5.69 -10.75
N HIS A 4 -14.54 -5.05 -10.35
CA HIS A 4 -14.53 -3.64 -10.05
C HIS A 4 -13.68 -3.45 -8.80
N GLN A 5 -12.45 -2.99 -8.98
CA GLN A 5 -11.55 -2.64 -7.88
C GLN A 5 -12.16 -1.47 -7.11
N SER A 6 -12.94 -1.79 -6.08
CA SER A 6 -13.35 -0.81 -5.10
C SER A 6 -12.09 -0.24 -4.42
N ASN A 7 -12.05 1.08 -4.25
CA ASN A 7 -11.03 1.79 -3.49
C ASN A 7 -11.19 1.60 -1.97
N VAL A 8 -11.92 0.57 -1.56
CA VAL A 8 -12.34 0.28 -0.19
C VAL A 8 -11.44 -0.83 0.35
N THR A 9 -10.87 -0.61 1.54
CA THR A 9 -10.10 -1.63 2.24
C THR A 9 -11.06 -2.67 2.82
N SER A 10 -10.89 -3.95 2.45
CA SER A 10 -11.68 -5.03 3.05
C SER A 10 -11.25 -5.30 4.49
N LEU A 11 -12.16 -5.85 5.30
CA LEU A 11 -11.85 -6.21 6.69
C LEU A 11 -10.72 -7.26 6.77
N THR A 12 -10.68 -8.21 5.84
CA THR A 12 -9.62 -9.22 5.75
C THR A 12 -8.27 -8.57 5.45
N ALA A 13 -8.20 -7.69 4.45
CA ALA A 13 -6.98 -6.95 4.13
C ALA A 13 -6.49 -6.11 5.32
N LEU A 14 -7.41 -5.46 6.04
CA LEU A 14 -7.07 -4.68 7.23
C LEU A 14 -6.54 -5.56 8.37
N ARG A 15 -7.10 -6.76 8.58
CA ARG A 15 -6.61 -7.72 9.59
C ARG A 15 -5.20 -8.20 9.24
N THR A 16 -4.96 -8.62 8.01
CA THR A 16 -3.63 -9.05 7.55
C THR A 16 -2.61 -7.92 7.70
N TRP A 17 -2.96 -6.70 7.31
CA TRP A 17 -2.11 -5.53 7.54
C TRP A 17 -1.81 -5.33 9.02
N LYS A 18 -2.82 -5.35 9.89
CA LYS A 18 -2.66 -5.14 11.33
C LYS A 18 -1.85 -6.25 12.03
N ALA A 19 -1.76 -7.44 11.44
CA ALA A 19 -0.90 -8.50 11.96
C ALA A 19 0.60 -8.21 11.78
N ILE A 20 0.97 -7.33 10.85
CA ILE A 20 2.35 -6.89 10.64
C ILE A 20 2.75 -5.95 11.80
N PRO A 21 3.91 -6.17 12.46
CA PRO A 21 4.40 -5.29 13.51
C PRO A 21 4.43 -3.82 13.06
N GLN A 22 4.03 -2.91 13.95
CA GLN A 22 3.94 -1.48 13.62
C GLN A 22 5.26 -0.92 13.07
N SER A 23 6.40 -1.30 13.66
CA SER A 23 7.72 -0.87 13.17
C SER A 23 8.01 -1.30 11.73
N LEU A 24 7.49 -2.45 11.30
CA LEU A 24 7.61 -2.94 9.93
C LEU A 24 6.62 -2.23 9.00
N ARG A 25 5.37 -2.03 9.43
CA ARG A 25 4.39 -1.22 8.70
C ARG A 25 4.89 0.20 8.42
N ASP A 26 5.50 0.82 9.43
CA ASP A 26 6.10 2.14 9.34
C ASP A 26 7.23 2.20 8.31
N LYS A 27 8.09 1.16 8.25
CA LYS A 27 9.13 1.03 7.22
C LYS A 27 8.53 0.86 5.83
N LEU A 28 7.48 0.03 5.69
CA LEU A 28 6.80 -0.20 4.41
C LEU A 28 6.14 1.08 3.88
N VAL A 29 5.48 1.83 4.75
CA VAL A 29 4.82 3.10 4.40
C VAL A 29 5.83 4.19 4.02
N ARG A 30 7.01 4.24 4.65
CA ARG A 30 8.07 5.23 4.34
C ARG A 30 9.00 4.84 3.19
N ASN A 31 8.86 3.65 2.62
CA ASN A 31 9.73 3.15 1.56
C ASN A 31 8.95 2.69 0.32
N VAL A 32 8.30 3.66 -0.31
CA VAL A 32 7.53 3.46 -1.55
C VAL A 32 8.23 4.19 -2.69
N PHE A 33 8.51 3.51 -3.80
CA PHE A 33 9.12 4.16 -4.96
C PHE A 33 8.11 5.06 -5.69
N CYS A 34 8.45 6.33 -5.88
CA CYS A 34 7.67 7.25 -6.69
C CYS A 34 8.39 7.53 -8.01
N GLY A 35 7.79 7.14 -9.13
CA GLY A 35 8.36 7.38 -10.47
C GLY A 35 8.50 8.86 -10.83
N LYS A 36 7.64 9.74 -10.28
CA LYS A 36 7.73 11.20 -10.49
C LYS A 36 8.89 11.84 -9.70
N CYS A 37 9.03 11.45 -8.43
CA CYS A 37 10.10 11.95 -7.56
C CYS A 37 11.43 11.22 -7.77
N LYS A 38 11.43 10.10 -8.52
CA LYS A 38 12.58 9.24 -8.81
C LYS A 38 13.28 8.71 -7.55
N GLY A 39 12.52 8.43 -6.49
CA GLY A 39 13.07 8.02 -5.21
C GLY A 39 12.05 7.38 -4.27
N ALA A 40 12.56 6.87 -3.14
CA ALA A 40 11.75 6.37 -2.05
C ALA A 40 11.05 7.53 -1.32
N VAL A 41 9.75 7.37 -1.08
CA VAL A 41 8.89 8.36 -0.42
C VAL A 41 7.96 7.67 0.58
N GLU A 42 7.32 8.49 1.41
CA GLU A 42 6.18 8.08 2.21
C GLU A 42 4.89 8.02 1.36
N ILE A 43 4.15 6.93 1.48
CA ILE A 43 2.79 6.81 0.94
C ILE A 43 1.76 7.34 1.93
N VAL A 44 0.81 8.13 1.44
CA VAL A 44 -0.28 8.73 2.22
C VAL A 44 -1.62 8.44 1.59
N ASP A 45 -2.72 8.65 2.32
CA ASP A 45 -4.10 8.47 1.85
C ASP A 45 -4.33 7.12 1.14
N PHE A 46 -3.74 6.05 1.67
CA PHE A 46 -3.73 4.76 1.00
C PHE A 46 -4.89 3.85 1.42
N ASN A 47 -5.36 3.03 0.48
CA ASN A 47 -6.16 1.85 0.74
C ASN A 47 -5.29 0.58 0.70
N ILE A 48 -5.82 -0.50 1.27
CA ILE A 48 -5.17 -1.81 1.32
C ILE A 48 -6.06 -2.78 0.54
N GLN A 49 -5.53 -3.26 -0.58
CA GLN A 49 -6.16 -4.27 -1.40
C GLN A 49 -5.45 -5.60 -1.21
N GLN A 50 -6.22 -6.70 -1.15
CA GLN A 50 -5.65 -8.03 -1.14
C GLN A 50 -5.56 -8.53 -2.58
N ASP A 51 -4.40 -9.04 -2.97
CA ASP A 51 -4.18 -9.68 -4.27
C ASP A 51 -3.49 -11.02 -4.03
N LYS A 52 -4.25 -12.11 -4.20
CA LYS A 52 -3.82 -13.49 -3.91
C LYS A 52 -3.20 -13.59 -2.50
N ASN A 53 -1.88 -13.74 -2.43
CA ASN A 53 -1.10 -13.92 -1.20
C ASN A 53 -0.39 -12.63 -0.75
N SER A 54 -0.67 -11.49 -1.37
CA SER A 54 -0.04 -10.20 -1.10
C SER A 54 -1.05 -9.13 -0.73
N LEU A 55 -0.58 -8.10 -0.06
CA LEU A 55 -1.30 -6.83 0.09
C LEU A 55 -0.71 -5.80 -0.87
N ILE A 56 -1.57 -4.99 -1.46
CA ILE A 56 -1.20 -3.84 -2.28
C ILE A 56 -1.70 -2.59 -1.55
N LEU A 57 -0.77 -1.75 -1.12
CA LEU A 57 -1.07 -0.40 -0.65
C LEU A 57 -1.15 0.51 -1.87
N ARG A 58 -2.28 1.17 -2.11
CA ARG A 58 -2.42 2.17 -3.19
C ARG A 58 -2.80 3.51 -2.58
N GLY A 59 -2.03 4.53 -2.89
CA GLY A 59 -2.18 5.85 -2.27
C GLY A 59 -1.42 6.92 -3.04
N LYS A 60 -1.02 7.97 -2.34
CA LYS A 60 -0.36 9.15 -2.92
C LYS A 60 1.05 9.31 -2.38
N CYS A 61 1.93 9.86 -3.20
CA CYS A 61 3.24 10.33 -2.77
C CYS A 61 3.07 11.54 -1.84
N ARG A 62 3.70 11.52 -0.66
CA ARG A 62 3.73 12.66 0.27
C ARG A 62 4.26 13.95 -0.38
N ILE A 63 5.18 13.85 -1.34
CA ILE A 63 5.90 14.99 -1.94
C ILE A 63 5.14 15.59 -3.13
N CYS A 64 4.78 14.78 -4.12
CA CYS A 64 4.21 15.27 -5.38
C CYS A 64 2.72 14.95 -5.56
N SER A 65 2.10 14.32 -4.55
CA SER A 65 0.70 13.86 -4.56
C SER A 65 0.34 12.89 -5.69
N GLY A 66 1.31 12.46 -6.49
CA GLY A 66 1.13 11.50 -7.58
C GLY A 66 0.80 10.10 -7.05
N PRO A 67 0.13 9.26 -7.87
CA PRO A 67 -0.22 7.91 -7.48
C PRO A 67 1.05 7.07 -7.24
N VAL A 68 1.06 6.31 -6.15
CA VAL A 68 2.10 5.34 -5.81
C VAL A 68 1.46 4.07 -5.27
N ALA A 69 2.19 2.97 -5.35
CA ALA A 69 1.77 1.71 -4.77
C ALA A 69 2.95 0.94 -4.16
N ARG A 70 2.66 0.13 -3.15
CA ARG A 70 3.62 -0.77 -2.52
C ARG A 70 3.00 -2.16 -2.40
N VAL A 71 3.69 -3.16 -2.93
CA VAL A 71 3.36 -4.57 -2.67
C VAL A 71 4.01 -4.98 -1.35
N VAL A 72 3.25 -5.72 -0.54
CA VAL A 72 3.66 -6.33 0.72
C VAL A 72 3.36 -7.82 0.56
N GLU A 73 4.41 -8.59 0.29
CA GLU A 73 4.33 -10.04 0.16
C GLU A 73 4.23 -10.65 1.57
N ASN A 74 3.35 -11.65 1.73
CA ASN A 74 3.41 -12.54 2.89
C ASN A 74 4.20 -13.78 2.47
N GLU A 75 5.19 -14.16 3.28
CA GLU A 75 5.86 -15.46 3.19
C GLU A 75 4.93 -16.61 3.64
#